data_AF-A0A352NX79-F1
#
_entry.id   AF-A0A352NX79-F1
#
_cell.length_a   1.000
_cell.length_b   1.000
_cell.length_c   1.000
_cell.angle_alpha   90.00
_cell.angle_beta   90.00
_cell.angle_gamma   90.00
#
_symmetry.space_group_name_H-M   'P 1'
#
loop_
_entity.id
_entity.type
_entity.pdbx_description
1 polymer ?
#
loop_
_entity_poly.entity_id
_entity_poly.type
_entity_poly.pdbx_seq_one_letter_code
_entity_poly.pdbx_strand_id
1 'polypeptide(L)'
;FMEMNTRIQVEHGITEMVTGIDLVKEQIKIAAGEKLDFCQDDVKIHGHSIECRINAEDVKKGFMPSPGKIEDLYMPGGFNVRVDSAVYSGYNIPPYYDSMIAKLIVYGRNREEAICKMKRALGEFIVEGVHTNIDFQFQIVNSEEFMKGTYDTKFIENNFKKIG
;
A
#
# COMPACT_ATOMS: atom_id res chain seq x y z
N PHE A 1 16.18 1.88 18.40
CA PHE A 1 16.80 1.33 17.18
C PHE A 1 16.67 -0.19 17.24
N MET A 2 16.12 -0.83 16.21
CA MET A 2 16.05 -2.31 16.12
C MET A 2 17.00 -2.83 15.05
N GLU A 3 16.92 -2.27 13.83
CA GLU A 3 17.74 -2.65 12.69
C GLU A 3 17.83 -1.52 11.66
N MET A 4 18.62 -1.71 10.61
CA MET A 4 18.69 -0.85 9.42
C MET A 4 18.64 -1.73 8.17
N ASN A 5 17.72 -1.40 7.25
CA ASN A 5 17.57 -2.11 5.98
C ASN A 5 18.31 -1.36 4.86
N THR A 6 19.36 -1.97 4.31
CA THR A 6 20.24 -1.37 3.27
C THR A 6 19.71 -1.55 1.85
N ARG A 7 18.42 -1.32 1.65
CA ARG A 7 17.72 -1.41 0.35
C ARG A 7 16.47 -0.52 0.33
N ILE A 8 15.90 -0.30 -0.85
CA ILE A 8 14.57 0.30 -0.97
C ILE A 8 13.55 -0.55 -0.20
N GLN A 9 12.61 0.12 0.47
CA GLN A 9 11.50 -0.54 1.14
C GLN A 9 10.28 -0.61 0.23
N VAL A 10 9.44 -1.62 0.43
CA VAL A 10 8.22 -1.79 -0.36
C VAL A 10 7.32 -0.56 -0.21
N GLU A 11 7.21 -0.07 1.03
CA GLU A 11 6.41 1.06 1.50
C GLU A 11 7.00 2.45 1.18
N HIS A 12 8.08 2.56 0.39
CA HIS A 12 8.69 3.86 0.08
C HIS A 12 7.71 4.87 -0.54
N GLY A 13 6.67 4.38 -1.22
CA GLY A 13 5.67 5.22 -1.89
C GLY A 13 4.99 6.22 -0.96
N ILE A 14 4.77 5.90 0.32
CA ILE A 14 4.17 6.86 1.27
C ILE A 14 5.11 8.04 1.54
N THR A 15 6.42 7.81 1.58
CA THR A 15 7.43 8.85 1.77
C THR A 15 7.49 9.76 0.55
N GLU A 16 7.47 9.19 -0.66
CA GLU A 16 7.47 9.98 -1.90
C GLU A 16 6.23 10.87 -1.98
N MET A 17 5.05 10.36 -1.62
CA MET A 17 3.80 11.12 -1.67
C MET A 17 3.79 12.34 -0.74
N VAL A 18 4.46 12.29 0.42
CA VAL A 18 4.47 13.41 1.39
C VAL A 18 5.67 14.34 1.25
N THR A 19 6.76 13.89 0.61
CA THR A 19 7.98 14.68 0.41
C THR A 19 8.12 15.24 -1.01
N GLY A 20 7.47 14.60 -1.99
CA GLY A 20 7.66 14.90 -3.41
C GLY A 20 8.99 14.39 -3.99
N ILE A 21 9.77 13.62 -3.23
CA ILE A 21 11.07 13.10 -3.65
C ILE A 21 10.87 11.69 -4.22
N ASP A 22 11.34 11.47 -5.45
CA ASP A 22 11.36 10.16 -6.10
C ASP A 22 12.63 9.39 -5.67
N LEU A 23 12.47 8.44 -4.77
CA LEU A 23 13.57 7.72 -4.15
C LEU A 23 14.27 6.77 -5.12
N VAL A 24 13.54 6.19 -6.07
CA VAL A 24 14.12 5.30 -7.10
C VAL A 24 14.99 6.12 -8.05
N LYS A 25 14.51 7.29 -8.48
CA LYS A 25 15.29 8.22 -9.30
C LYS A 25 16.56 8.68 -8.60
N GLU A 26 16.48 9.07 -7.33
CA GLU A 26 17.66 9.50 -6.58
C GLU A 26 18.65 8.35 -6.35
N GLN A 27 18.18 7.11 -6.16
CA GLN A 27 19.05 5.93 -6.13
C GLN A 27 19.87 5.77 -7.42
N ILE A 28 19.24 5.95 -8.58
CA ILE A 28 19.91 5.84 -9.89
C ILE A 28 20.95 6.96 -10.06
N LYS A 29 20.59 8.21 -9.74
CA LYS A 29 21.52 9.35 -9.80
C LYS A 29 22.75 9.15 -8.92
N ILE A 30 22.55 8.76 -7.65
CA ILE A 30 23.65 8.50 -6.71
C ILE A 30 24.53 7.36 -7.21
N ALA A 31 23.93 6.28 -7.73
CA ALA A 31 24.68 5.16 -8.30
C ALA A 31 25.51 5.58 -9.52
N ALA A 32 25.08 6.62 -10.26
CA ALA A 32 25.83 7.23 -11.35
C ALA A 32 26.91 8.24 -10.88
N GLY A 33 27.07 8.45 -9.57
CA GLY A 33 28.04 9.38 -8.99
C GLY A 33 27.56 10.83 -8.89
N GLU A 34 26.29 11.10 -9.17
CA GLU A 34 25.70 12.41 -8.93
C GLU A 34 25.51 12.67 -7.42
N LYS A 35 25.44 13.95 -7.05
CA LYS A 35 25.14 14.37 -5.68
C LYS A 35 23.64 14.55 -5.52
N LEU A 36 23.17 14.58 -4.27
CA LEU A 36 21.80 15.01 -3.98
C LEU A 36 21.62 16.49 -4.39
N ASP A 37 20.53 16.76 -5.10
CA ASP A 37 20.17 18.11 -5.57
C ASP A 37 19.42 18.94 -4.51
N PHE A 38 19.31 18.42 -3.28
CA PHE A 38 18.60 19.03 -2.17
C PHE A 38 19.35 18.85 -0.86
N CYS A 39 19.11 19.74 0.09
CA CYS A 39 19.62 19.65 1.46
C CYS A 39 18.50 19.25 2.44
N GLN A 40 18.87 19.04 3.71
CA GLN A 40 17.91 18.67 4.75
C GLN A 40 16.80 19.73 4.93
N ASP A 41 17.11 21.01 4.72
CA ASP A 41 16.13 22.09 4.84
C ASP A 41 15.11 22.10 3.70
N ASP A 42 15.42 21.51 2.55
CA ASP A 42 14.50 21.39 1.42
C ASP A 42 13.48 20.25 1.60
N VAL A 43 13.82 19.23 2.40
CA VAL A 43 12.94 18.07 2.65
C VAL A 43 11.79 18.48 3.58
N LYS A 44 10.65 18.82 2.99
CA LYS A 44 9.42 19.13 3.71
C LYS A 44 8.44 17.95 3.65
N ILE A 45 7.79 17.67 4.77
CA ILE A 45 6.72 16.67 4.85
C ILE A 45 5.39 17.42 4.87
N HIS A 46 4.56 17.17 3.87
CA HIS A 46 3.24 17.77 3.74
C HIS A 46 2.16 16.68 3.74
N GLY A 47 1.02 16.98 4.37
CA GLY A 47 -0.15 16.10 4.35
C GLY A 47 0.07 14.74 5.03
N HIS A 48 -0.65 13.74 4.55
CA HIS A 48 -0.59 12.37 5.05
C HIS A 48 -0.79 11.38 3.90
N SER A 49 -0.03 10.29 3.91
CA SER A 49 -0.14 9.21 2.94
C SER A 49 -0.38 7.88 3.62
N ILE A 50 -1.21 7.03 3.02
CA ILE A 50 -1.51 5.68 3.49
C ILE A 50 -1.27 4.72 2.32
N GLU A 51 -0.63 3.59 2.59
CA GLU A 51 -0.45 2.50 1.64
C GLU A 51 -1.11 1.22 2.18
N CYS A 52 -1.86 0.54 1.32
CA CYS A 52 -2.37 -0.81 1.54
C CYS A 52 -1.70 -1.77 0.54
N ARG A 53 -1.14 -2.87 1.07
CA ARG A 53 -0.65 -3.97 0.23
C ARG A 53 -1.81 -4.87 -0.15
N ILE A 54 -2.06 -4.97 -1.44
CA ILE A 54 -3.12 -5.78 -2.01
C ILE A 54 -2.50 -7.12 -2.38
N ASN A 55 -2.90 -8.17 -1.67
CA ASN A 55 -2.38 -9.52 -1.83
C ASN A 55 -3.46 -10.45 -2.34
N ALA A 56 -3.07 -11.41 -3.19
CA ALA A 56 -3.90 -12.52 -3.60
C ALA A 56 -3.91 -13.61 -2.52
N GLU A 57 -4.72 -13.39 -1.47
CA GLU A 57 -4.83 -14.22 -0.27
C GLU A 57 -6.29 -14.36 0.18
N ASP A 58 -6.66 -15.55 0.66
CA ASP A 58 -7.96 -15.83 1.28
C ASP A 58 -7.87 -15.61 2.80
N VAL A 59 -8.31 -14.43 3.24
CA VAL A 59 -8.28 -14.01 4.66
C VAL A 59 -9.10 -14.96 5.55
N LYS A 60 -10.24 -15.47 5.07
CA LYS A 60 -11.13 -16.37 5.82
C LYS A 60 -10.48 -17.73 6.08
N LYS A 61 -9.48 -18.10 5.28
CA LYS A 61 -8.67 -19.31 5.45
C LYS A 61 -7.29 -19.00 6.03
N GLY A 62 -7.17 -17.95 6.83
CA GLY A 62 -5.93 -17.59 7.51
C GLY A 62 -4.86 -17.07 6.54
N PHE A 63 -5.26 -16.22 5.59
CA PHE A 63 -4.37 -15.62 4.57
C PHE A 63 -3.70 -16.67 3.67
N MET A 64 -4.41 -17.74 3.34
CA MET A 64 -3.90 -18.74 2.42
C MET A 64 -3.67 -18.10 1.03
N PRO A 65 -2.49 -18.27 0.39
CA PRO A 65 -2.25 -17.73 -0.94
C PRO A 65 -3.28 -18.21 -1.97
N SER A 66 -3.69 -17.31 -2.85
CA SER A 66 -4.71 -17.55 -3.89
C SER A 66 -4.14 -17.28 -5.29
N PRO A 67 -3.14 -18.07 -5.75
CA PRO A 67 -2.65 -17.96 -7.13
C PRO A 67 -3.76 -18.37 -8.11
N GLY A 68 -3.73 -17.81 -9.31
CA GLY A 68 -4.78 -18.03 -10.29
C GLY A 68 -4.82 -16.96 -11.36
N LYS A 69 -5.79 -17.07 -12.26
CA LYS A 69 -6.01 -16.08 -13.31
C LYS A 69 -6.85 -14.93 -12.75
N ILE A 70 -6.37 -13.71 -12.93
CA ILE A 70 -7.21 -12.52 -12.76
C ILE A 70 -8.12 -12.45 -13.98
N GLU A 71 -9.42 -12.65 -13.77
CA GLU A 71 -10.41 -12.60 -14.86
C GLU A 71 -10.65 -11.14 -15.25
N ASP A 72 -11.08 -10.33 -14.28
CA ASP A 72 -11.30 -8.91 -14.43
C ASP A 72 -10.57 -8.11 -13.35
N LEU A 73 -10.12 -6.93 -13.74
CA LEU A 73 -9.32 -6.03 -12.90
C LEU A 73 -9.75 -4.59 -13.15
N TYR A 74 -10.21 -3.93 -12.10
CA TYR A 74 -10.45 -2.50 -12.09
C TYR A 74 -9.66 -1.86 -10.95
N MET A 75 -8.59 -1.17 -11.30
CA MET A 75 -7.76 -0.45 -10.34
C MET A 75 -8.36 0.93 -10.06
N PRO A 76 -8.37 1.38 -8.79
CA PRO A 76 -8.88 2.69 -8.43
C PRO A 76 -7.98 3.79 -8.99
N GLY A 77 -8.57 4.96 -9.19
CA GLY A 77 -7.85 6.13 -9.68
C GLY A 77 -8.36 7.44 -9.10
N GLY A 78 -8.01 8.53 -9.79
CA GLY A 78 -8.39 9.88 -9.42
C GLY A 78 -7.28 10.63 -8.68
N PHE A 79 -7.61 11.87 -8.28
CA PHE A 79 -6.64 12.79 -7.71
C PHE A 79 -6.02 12.23 -6.41
N ASN A 80 -4.69 12.18 -6.36
CA ASN A 80 -3.89 11.69 -5.23
C ASN A 80 -4.15 10.21 -4.86
N VAL A 81 -4.52 9.39 -5.86
CA VAL A 81 -4.52 7.93 -5.78
C VAL A 81 -3.44 7.41 -6.72
N ARG A 82 -2.52 6.61 -6.19
CA ARG A 82 -1.42 5.97 -6.92
C ARG A 82 -1.55 4.46 -6.74
N VAL A 83 -1.39 3.72 -7.83
CA VAL A 83 -1.35 2.27 -7.82
C VAL A 83 -0.05 1.82 -8.45
N ASP A 84 0.78 1.12 -7.68
CA ASP A 84 1.95 0.43 -8.20
C ASP A 84 1.59 -1.04 -8.36
N SER A 85 1.58 -1.55 -9.60
CA SER A 85 1.23 -2.94 -9.88
C SER A 85 1.92 -3.46 -11.13
N ALA A 86 2.11 -4.78 -11.19
CA ALA A 86 2.58 -5.50 -12.36
C ALA A 86 1.49 -6.38 -13.00
N VAL A 87 0.30 -6.46 -12.40
CA VAL A 87 -0.79 -7.32 -12.88
C VAL A 87 -1.76 -6.55 -13.79
N TYR A 88 -2.46 -7.29 -14.65
CA TYR A 88 -3.45 -6.77 -15.60
C TYR A 88 -4.59 -7.80 -15.75
N SER A 89 -5.74 -7.41 -16.31
CA SER A 89 -6.83 -8.38 -16.59
C SER A 89 -6.31 -9.49 -17.53
N GLY A 90 -6.58 -10.74 -17.15
CA GLY A 90 -6.05 -11.93 -17.81
C GLY A 90 -4.70 -12.43 -17.29
N TYR A 91 -4.03 -11.69 -16.38
CA TYR A 91 -2.75 -12.10 -15.79
C TYR A 91 -2.90 -13.35 -14.93
N ASN A 92 -1.96 -14.30 -15.05
CA ASN A 92 -1.90 -15.48 -14.20
C ASN A 92 -0.88 -15.25 -13.07
N ILE A 93 -1.36 -15.19 -11.83
CA ILE A 93 -0.53 -15.08 -10.64
C ILE A 93 0.13 -16.45 -10.40
N PRO A 94 1.46 -16.55 -10.53
CA PRO A 94 2.18 -17.80 -10.29
C PRO A 94 2.24 -18.12 -8.79
N PRO A 95 2.27 -19.40 -8.40
CA PRO A 95 2.37 -19.82 -6.99
C PRO A 95 3.78 -19.72 -6.41
N TYR A 96 4.76 -19.26 -7.19
CA TYR A 96 6.19 -19.32 -6.85
C TYR A 96 6.76 -18.01 -6.29
N TYR A 97 6.01 -16.91 -6.36
CA TYR A 97 6.44 -15.60 -5.90
C TYR A 97 5.51 -15.08 -4.80
N ASP A 98 5.83 -13.88 -4.30
CA ASP A 98 5.03 -13.17 -3.32
C ASP A 98 3.57 -12.96 -3.81
N SER A 99 2.62 -12.99 -2.87
CA SER A 99 1.19 -12.85 -3.14
C SER A 99 0.77 -11.41 -3.47
N MET A 100 1.65 -10.42 -3.28
CA MET A 100 1.34 -9.01 -3.53
C MET A 100 1.13 -8.75 -5.02
N ILE A 101 -0.07 -8.27 -5.36
CA ILE A 101 -0.47 -7.93 -6.73
C ILE A 101 -0.45 -6.43 -6.98
N ALA A 102 -0.63 -5.61 -5.94
CA ALA A 102 -0.56 -4.16 -6.05
C ALA A 102 -0.24 -3.48 -4.71
N LYS A 103 0.29 -2.27 -4.79
CA LYS A 103 0.28 -1.31 -3.69
C LYS A 103 -0.73 -0.22 -4.03
N LEU A 104 -1.71 -0.01 -3.15
CA LEU A 104 -2.64 1.09 -3.25
C LEU A 104 -2.19 2.20 -2.30
N ILE A 105 -1.83 3.36 -2.86
CA ILE A 105 -1.28 4.49 -2.11
C ILE A 105 -2.18 5.69 -2.30
N VAL A 106 -2.55 6.38 -1.22
CA VAL A 106 -3.35 7.61 -1.29
C VAL A 106 -2.71 8.73 -0.50
N TYR A 107 -2.95 9.98 -0.93
CA TYR A 107 -2.52 11.18 -0.22
C TYR A 107 -3.69 12.12 0.10
N GLY A 108 -3.71 12.64 1.33
CA GLY A 108 -4.62 13.67 1.80
C GLY A 108 -3.89 14.83 2.46
N ARG A 109 -4.54 15.99 2.61
CA ARG A 109 -3.97 17.15 3.31
C ARG A 109 -3.79 16.90 4.81
N ASN A 110 -4.52 15.94 5.34
CA ASN A 110 -4.42 15.43 6.70
C ASN A 110 -4.77 13.94 6.72
N ARG A 111 -4.67 13.33 7.90
CA ARG A 111 -4.93 11.92 8.10
C ARG A 111 -6.38 11.53 7.84
N GLU A 112 -7.35 12.36 8.25
CA GLU A 112 -8.77 12.05 7.99
C GLU A 112 -9.06 12.01 6.49
N GLU A 113 -8.54 12.97 5.71
CA GLU A 113 -8.72 13.00 4.26
C GLU A 113 -8.07 11.79 3.59
N ALA A 114 -6.85 11.40 4.01
CA ALA A 114 -6.17 10.22 3.49
C ALA A 114 -6.96 8.94 3.78
N ILE A 115 -7.54 8.81 4.98
CA ILE A 115 -8.42 7.69 5.35
C ILE A 115 -9.66 7.65 4.45
N CYS A 116 -10.35 8.78 4.28
CA CYS A 116 -11.54 8.86 3.42
C CYS A 116 -11.21 8.47 1.98
N LYS A 117 -10.07 8.92 1.44
CA LYS A 117 -9.60 8.53 0.11
C LYS A 117 -9.25 7.05 0.02
N MET A 118 -8.60 6.48 1.03
CA MET A 118 -8.28 5.06 1.05
C MET A 118 -9.55 4.20 1.05
N LYS A 119 -10.56 4.56 1.85
CA LYS A 119 -11.87 3.88 1.85
C LYS A 119 -12.52 3.89 0.47
N ARG A 120 -12.55 5.04 -0.20
CA ARG A 120 -13.08 5.16 -1.57
C ARG A 120 -12.29 4.28 -2.54
N ALA A 121 -10.96 4.39 -2.52
CA ALA A 121 -10.11 3.67 -3.45
C ALA A 121 -10.17 2.15 -3.26
N LEU A 122 -10.22 1.66 -2.03
CA LEU A 122 -10.44 0.24 -1.73
C LEU A 122 -11.83 -0.24 -2.20
N GLY A 123 -12.87 0.56 -2.00
CA GLY A 123 -14.23 0.23 -2.45
C GLY A 123 -14.42 0.24 -3.98
N GLU A 124 -13.53 0.92 -4.71
CA GLU A 124 -13.48 0.91 -6.16
C GLU A 124 -12.56 -0.19 -6.73
N PHE A 125 -11.72 -0.82 -5.90
CA PHE A 125 -10.73 -1.80 -6.38
C PHE A 125 -11.38 -3.18 -6.56
N ILE A 126 -11.57 -3.57 -7.82
CA ILE A 126 -12.16 -4.87 -8.19
C ILE A 126 -11.07 -5.79 -8.73
N VAL A 127 -11.01 -7.00 -8.18
CA VAL A 127 -10.17 -8.11 -8.66
C VAL A 127 -11.03 -9.37 -8.67
N GLU A 128 -11.27 -9.93 -9.85
CA GLU A 128 -12.05 -11.16 -10.03
C GLU A 128 -11.16 -12.34 -10.44
N GLY A 129 -11.60 -13.57 -10.14
CA GLY A 129 -10.88 -14.82 -10.43
C GLY A 129 -9.96 -15.32 -9.31
N VAL A 130 -9.58 -14.47 -8.35
CA VAL A 130 -8.77 -14.83 -7.17
C VAL A 130 -9.30 -14.16 -5.89
N HIS A 131 -9.01 -14.75 -4.72
CA HIS A 131 -9.27 -14.09 -3.44
C HIS A 131 -8.22 -13.03 -3.16
N THR A 132 -8.63 -11.92 -2.55
CA THR A 132 -7.72 -10.85 -2.14
C THR A 132 -8.01 -10.36 -0.72
N ASN A 133 -7.05 -9.65 -0.14
CA ASN A 133 -7.19 -9.00 1.17
C ASN A 133 -7.86 -7.61 1.12
N ILE A 134 -8.45 -7.18 -0.01
CA ILE A 134 -9.01 -5.82 -0.18
C ILE A 134 -10.07 -5.51 0.88
N ASP A 135 -11.03 -6.42 1.08
CA ASP A 135 -12.09 -6.25 2.08
C ASP A 135 -11.52 -6.13 3.49
N PHE A 136 -10.49 -6.92 3.80
CA PHE A 136 -9.82 -6.87 5.10
C PHE A 136 -9.11 -5.54 5.33
N GLN A 137 -8.42 -5.01 4.31
CA GLN A 137 -7.84 -3.66 4.35
C GLN A 137 -8.92 -2.60 4.56
N PHE A 138 -10.08 -2.73 3.89
CA PHE A 138 -11.20 -1.81 4.06
C PHE A 138 -11.76 -1.84 5.48
N GLN A 139 -11.87 -3.01 6.10
CA GLN A 139 -12.29 -3.14 7.50
C GLN A 139 -11.28 -2.50 8.47
N ILE A 140 -9.97 -2.70 8.24
CA ILE A 140 -8.92 -2.04 9.05
C ILE A 140 -9.08 -0.53 9.02
N VAL A 141 -9.18 0.06 7.82
CA VAL A 141 -9.27 1.53 7.65
C VAL A 141 -10.59 2.09 8.21
N ASN A 142 -11.62 1.26 8.35
CA ASN A 142 -12.89 1.60 9.00
C ASN A 142 -12.92 1.36 10.52
N SER A 143 -11.94 0.64 11.10
CA SER A 143 -11.90 0.43 12.55
C SER A 143 -11.69 1.73 13.32
N GLU A 144 -12.30 1.82 14.50
CA GLU A 144 -12.22 2.99 15.37
C GLU A 144 -10.78 3.22 15.84
N GLU A 145 -10.08 2.15 16.21
CA GLU A 145 -8.69 2.18 16.65
C GLU A 145 -7.77 2.72 15.55
N PHE A 146 -7.94 2.26 14.29
CA PHE A 146 -7.18 2.80 13.17
C PHE A 146 -7.52 4.27 12.94
N MET A 147 -8.79 4.66 12.92
CA MET A 147 -9.18 6.05 12.72
C MET A 147 -8.65 6.98 13.83
N LYS A 148 -8.61 6.53 15.08
CA LYS A 148 -8.06 7.29 16.22
C LYS A 148 -6.53 7.25 16.31
N GLY A 149 -5.86 6.36 15.59
CA GLY A 149 -4.41 6.17 15.70
C GLY A 149 -3.98 5.44 16.96
N THR A 150 -4.88 4.70 17.61
CA THR A 150 -4.65 4.01 18.89
C THR A 150 -4.44 2.52 18.65
N TYR A 151 -3.31 2.16 18.05
CA TYR A 151 -2.95 0.79 17.71
C TYR A 151 -1.46 0.53 17.92
N ASP A 152 -1.10 -0.75 18.08
CA ASP A 152 0.27 -1.24 18.17
C ASP A 152 0.47 -2.44 17.23
N THR A 153 1.61 -3.13 17.34
CA THR A 153 1.94 -4.28 16.50
C THR A 153 1.05 -5.50 16.72
N LYS A 154 0.26 -5.55 17.82
CA LYS A 154 -0.71 -6.61 18.11
C LYS A 154 -2.13 -6.27 17.66
N PHE A 155 -2.34 -5.10 17.05
CA PHE A 155 -3.68 -4.66 16.62
C PHE A 155 -4.42 -5.70 15.79
N ILE A 156 -3.75 -6.31 14.80
CA ILE A 156 -4.36 -7.32 13.94
C ILE A 156 -4.69 -8.58 14.73
N GLU A 157 -3.76 -9.10 15.53
CA GLU A 157 -3.97 -10.28 16.37
C GLU A 157 -5.17 -10.08 17.31
N ASN A 158 -5.26 -8.92 17.96
CA ASN A 158 -6.30 -8.57 18.92
C ASN A 158 -7.68 -8.37 18.27
N ASN A 159 -7.71 -7.95 17.00
CA ASN A 159 -8.95 -7.59 16.31
C ASN A 159 -9.31 -8.53 15.15
N PHE A 160 -8.58 -9.62 14.94
CA PHE A 160 -8.79 -10.52 13.81
C PHE A 160 -10.23 -11.02 13.73
N LYS A 161 -10.84 -11.40 14.87
CA LYS A 161 -12.25 -11.84 14.92
C LYS A 161 -13.29 -10.76 14.55
N LYS A 162 -12.91 -9.48 14.61
CA LYS A 162 -13.80 -8.35 14.29
C LYS A 162 -13.62 -7.87 12.85
N ILE A 163 -12.42 -8.06 12.28
CA ILE A 163 -11.98 -7.46 11.01
C ILE A 163 -11.88 -8.51 9.89
N GLY A 164 -11.56 -9.77 10.22
CA GLY A 164 -11.35 -10.88 9.28
C GLY A 164 -12.50 -11.86 9.17
#